data_AF-A0A1C6L993-F1
#
_entry.id   AF-A0A1C6L993-F1
#
_cell.length_a   1.000
_cell.length_b   1.000
_cell.length_c   1.000
_cell.angle_alpha   90.00
_cell.angle_beta   90.00
_cell.angle_gamma   90.00
#
_symmetry.space_group_name_H-M   'P 1'
#
loop_
_entity.id
_entity.type
_entity.pdbx_description
1 polymer ?
#
loop_
_entity_poly.entity_id
_entity_poly.type
_entity_poly.pdbx_seq_one_letter_code
_entity_poly.pdbx_strand_id
1 'polypeptide(L)'
;MIFMDKDEFLLKRIRELANLSYQRDIVTFTDFLNLNEQNMLVSLKLHQIGVEVKLFGGYEHAERQMAAFFPGGLGFSWDYPIDCLKIEPKALRFSEELGHRDYLGALLNLGVDRSVVGDILIKDKEAWFFCLHKMSDFFIENLIRVKHTTVLVSRVEQAEEIPEPEFEMINGTCASVRLDALIGLAFQTSRSSMVSFIESGLVFVNGKLITSNGYEPKEGDIISVRGKGRFIYDGVSRQTKKGRLGVRIRKYV
;
A
#
# COMPACT_ATOMS: atom_id res chain seq x y z
N MET A 1 34.87 2.33 -5.03
CA MET A 1 33.58 2.88 -5.47
C MET A 1 32.58 2.53 -4.40
N ILE A 2 32.21 3.50 -3.55
CA ILE A 2 31.36 3.26 -2.38
C ILE A 2 29.93 3.09 -2.93
N PHE A 3 29.35 1.89 -2.79
CA PHE A 3 27.93 1.69 -3.04
C PHE A 3 27.19 2.51 -1.99
N MET A 4 26.73 3.71 -2.38
CA MET A 4 25.79 4.50 -1.59
C MET A 4 24.50 3.67 -1.44
N ASP A 5 24.00 3.55 -0.22
CA ASP A 5 22.83 2.70 0.07
C ASP A 5 21.59 3.26 -0.67
N LYS A 6 20.72 2.38 -1.19
CA LYS A 6 19.50 2.78 -1.91
C LYS A 6 18.63 3.68 -1.03
N ASP A 7 18.61 3.39 0.26
CA ASP A 7 17.91 4.17 1.28
C ASP A 7 18.50 5.58 1.45
N GLU A 8 19.82 5.73 1.35
CA GLU A 8 20.50 7.02 1.42
C GLU A 8 20.16 7.90 0.20
N PHE A 9 20.14 7.30 -1.00
CA PHE A 9 19.73 7.99 -2.23
C PHE A 9 18.28 8.49 -2.12
N LEU A 10 17.37 7.64 -1.63
CA LEU A 10 15.98 8.02 -1.41
C LEU A 10 15.85 9.18 -0.42
N LEU A 11 16.53 9.10 0.73
CA LEU A 11 16.49 10.17 1.75
C LEU A 11 17.03 11.49 1.21
N LYS A 12 18.11 11.44 0.40
CA LYS A 12 18.63 12.61 -0.29
C LYS A 12 17.58 13.20 -1.24
N ARG A 13 16.95 12.35 -2.06
CA ARG A 13 15.89 12.77 -2.99
C ARG A 13 14.69 13.40 -2.28
N ILE A 14 14.25 12.81 -1.17
CA ILE A 14 13.15 13.36 -0.36
C ILE A 14 13.51 14.76 0.16
N ARG A 15 14.73 14.96 0.69
CA ARG A 15 15.19 16.27 1.16
C ARG A 15 15.27 17.29 0.02
N GLU A 16 15.74 16.87 -1.15
CA GLU A 16 15.77 17.73 -2.35
C GLU A 16 14.35 18.19 -2.74
N LEU A 17 13.39 17.28 -2.77
CA LEU A 17 11.99 17.60 -3.11
C LEU A 17 11.34 18.53 -2.09
N ALA A 18 11.55 18.27 -0.79
CA ALA A 18 11.05 19.12 0.29
C ALA A 18 11.66 20.53 0.24
N ASN A 19 12.98 20.63 0.06
CA ASN A 19 13.67 21.93 -0.08
C ASN A 19 13.20 22.68 -1.32
N LEU A 20 13.03 22.00 -2.45
CA LEU A 20 12.53 22.61 -3.68
C LEU A 20 11.11 23.16 -3.48
N SER A 21 10.24 22.40 -2.81
CA SER A 21 8.89 22.83 -2.47
C SER A 21 8.91 24.09 -1.60
N TYR A 22 9.72 24.11 -0.53
CA TYR A 22 9.86 25.25 0.36
C TYR A 22 10.42 26.50 -0.34
N GLN A 23 11.47 26.34 -1.15
CA GLN A 23 12.16 27.47 -1.79
C GLN A 23 11.36 28.10 -2.92
N ARG A 24 10.52 27.32 -3.60
CA ARG A 24 9.81 27.77 -4.80
C ARG A 24 8.30 27.91 -4.61
N ASP A 25 7.79 27.60 -3.44
CA ASP A 25 6.36 27.66 -3.12
C ASP A 25 5.51 26.80 -4.07
N ILE A 26 5.98 25.57 -4.36
CA ILE A 26 5.31 24.62 -5.25
C ILE A 26 5.10 23.26 -4.58
N VAL A 27 4.15 22.49 -5.09
CA VAL A 27 3.98 21.09 -4.70
C VAL A 27 4.97 20.22 -5.47
N THR A 28 5.71 19.37 -4.76
CA THR A 28 6.59 18.36 -5.35
C THR A 28 6.18 16.96 -4.93
N PHE A 29 6.51 15.96 -5.73
CA PHE A 29 6.08 14.58 -5.50
C PHE A 29 7.25 13.60 -5.55
N THR A 30 7.22 12.58 -4.69
CA THR A 30 8.04 11.36 -4.89
C THR A 30 7.41 10.47 -5.96
N ASP A 31 8.16 9.48 -6.45
CA ASP A 31 7.55 8.29 -7.05
C ASP A 31 6.83 7.44 -5.96
N PHE A 32 6.27 6.28 -6.28
CA PHE A 32 5.62 5.42 -5.28
C PHE A 32 6.61 4.87 -4.25
N LEU A 33 6.35 5.19 -2.99
CA LEU A 33 7.05 4.68 -1.82
C LEU A 33 6.36 3.43 -1.30
N ASN A 34 7.15 2.43 -0.91
CA ASN A 34 6.69 1.29 -0.13
C ASN A 34 6.57 1.65 1.37
N LEU A 35 5.98 0.77 2.17
CA LEU A 35 5.78 1.02 3.60
C LEU A 35 7.07 1.34 4.38
N ASN A 36 8.21 0.72 4.08
CA ASN A 36 9.49 1.09 4.73
C ASN A 36 9.88 2.52 4.38
N GLU A 37 9.83 2.85 3.08
CA GLU A 37 10.21 4.15 2.55
C GLU A 37 9.33 5.27 3.11
N GLN A 38 8.03 5.01 3.27
CA GLN A 38 7.08 5.91 3.95
C GLN A 38 7.43 6.10 5.43
N ASN A 39 7.86 5.04 6.14
CA ASN A 39 8.32 5.19 7.53
C ASN A 39 9.59 6.02 7.65
N MET A 40 10.53 5.84 6.72
CA MET A 40 11.74 6.66 6.64
C MET A 40 11.38 8.13 6.42
N LEU A 41 10.44 8.42 5.53
CA LEU A 41 9.93 9.77 5.31
C LEU A 41 9.36 10.41 6.59
N VAL A 42 8.53 9.69 7.35
CA VAL A 42 7.96 10.19 8.63
C VAL A 42 9.06 10.55 9.64
N SER A 43 10.17 9.81 9.65
CA SER A 43 11.28 10.06 10.57
C SER A 43 12.00 11.40 10.34
N LEU A 44 11.87 12.00 9.14
CA LEU A 44 12.57 13.23 8.76
C LEU A 44 11.98 14.51 9.37
N LYS A 45 10.77 14.46 9.95
CA LYS A 45 10.13 15.60 10.64
C LYS A 45 10.15 16.91 9.82
N LEU A 46 9.84 16.84 8.53
CA LEU A 46 9.94 17.97 7.59
C LEU A 46 9.06 19.19 7.97
N HIS A 47 8.02 19.00 8.79
CA HIS A 47 7.25 20.11 9.36
C HIS A 47 8.12 21.10 10.15
N GLN A 48 9.24 20.65 10.73
CA GLN A 48 10.17 21.51 11.48
C GLN A 48 10.93 22.49 10.58
N ILE A 49 10.96 22.25 9.27
CA ILE A 49 11.54 23.14 8.26
C ILE A 49 10.46 23.81 7.40
N GLY A 50 9.21 23.84 7.86
CA GLY A 50 8.10 24.54 7.19
C GLY A 50 7.49 23.79 6.00
N VAL A 51 7.75 22.48 5.85
CA VAL A 51 7.20 21.66 4.78
C VAL A 51 6.21 20.64 5.32
N GLU A 52 4.98 20.69 4.83
CA GLU A 52 3.97 19.69 5.09
C GLU A 52 4.08 18.53 4.10
N VAL A 53 3.57 17.36 4.52
CA VAL A 53 3.65 16.12 3.76
C VAL A 53 2.30 15.41 3.79
N LYS A 54 1.79 15.04 2.61
CA LYS A 54 0.58 14.23 2.48
C LYS A 54 0.85 13.02 1.60
N LEU A 55 0.36 11.85 2.00
CA LEU A 55 0.50 10.61 1.26
C LEU A 55 -0.82 10.26 0.56
N PHE A 56 -0.72 9.78 -0.68
CA PHE A 56 -1.85 9.23 -1.43
C PHE A 56 -1.34 8.24 -2.48
N GLY A 57 -2.10 7.17 -2.74
CA GLY A 57 -1.71 6.12 -3.69
C GLY A 57 -2.70 5.86 -4.81
N GLY A 58 -3.71 6.72 -4.98
CA GLY A 58 -4.76 6.59 -5.99
C GLY A 58 -6.11 6.12 -5.44
N TYR A 59 -6.13 5.53 -4.24
CA TYR A 59 -7.36 5.15 -3.53
C TYR A 59 -7.14 5.14 -2.01
N GLU A 60 -8.21 5.05 -1.22
CA GLU A 60 -8.20 5.26 0.24
C GLU A 60 -7.24 4.33 1.01
N HIS A 61 -7.12 3.07 0.60
CA HIS A 61 -6.35 2.05 1.33
C HIS A 61 -5.08 1.60 0.60
N ALA A 62 -4.51 2.48 -0.23
CA ALA A 62 -3.27 2.19 -0.96
C ALA A 62 -2.09 1.97 -0.01
N GLU A 63 -1.39 0.85 -0.18
CA GLU A 63 -0.15 0.55 0.54
C GLU A 63 1.04 1.27 -0.05
N ARG A 64 1.13 1.32 -1.39
CA ARG A 64 2.13 2.10 -2.10
C ARG A 64 1.57 3.48 -2.36
N GLN A 65 2.27 4.49 -1.85
CA GLN A 65 1.80 5.88 -1.87
C GLN A 65 2.90 6.83 -2.35
N MET A 66 2.51 7.91 -3.01
CA MET A 66 3.37 9.04 -3.33
C MET A 66 3.28 10.06 -2.19
N ALA A 67 4.41 10.67 -1.84
CA ALA A 67 4.43 11.81 -0.94
C ALA A 67 4.36 13.10 -1.73
N ALA A 68 3.40 13.95 -1.39
CA ALA A 68 3.35 15.34 -1.79
C ALA A 68 4.01 16.20 -0.71
N PHE A 69 4.98 17.03 -1.09
CA PHE A 69 5.59 18.04 -0.24
C PHE A 69 5.06 19.40 -0.66
N PHE A 70 4.65 20.19 0.32
CA PHE A 70 4.01 21.47 0.07
C PHE A 70 4.22 22.42 1.26
N PRO A 71 4.37 23.73 1.04
CA PRO A 71 4.48 24.71 2.12
C PRO A 71 3.16 24.81 2.91
N GLY A 72 3.29 25.06 4.22
CA GLY A 72 2.12 25.23 5.09
C GLY A 72 1.32 26.47 4.70
N GLY A 73 -0.01 26.33 4.63
CA GLY A 73 -0.92 27.44 4.30
C GLY A 73 -1.27 27.63 2.82
N LEU A 74 -0.97 26.64 1.97
CA LEU A 74 -1.41 26.66 0.57
C LEU A 74 -2.94 26.69 0.44
N GLY A 75 -3.44 27.72 -0.26
CA GLY A 75 -4.87 27.94 -0.49
C GLY A 75 -5.45 27.26 -1.73
N PHE A 76 -4.71 26.34 -2.38
CA PHE A 76 -5.17 25.63 -3.58
C PHE A 76 -5.03 24.12 -3.44
N SER A 77 -5.90 23.39 -4.14
CA SER A 77 -5.86 21.93 -4.26
C SER A 77 -4.89 21.49 -5.37
N TRP A 78 -4.28 20.33 -5.20
CA TRP A 78 -3.47 19.68 -6.22
C TRP A 78 -3.94 18.23 -6.40
N ASP A 79 -3.70 17.73 -7.60
CA ASP A 79 -3.87 16.31 -7.91
C ASP A 79 -2.53 15.60 -7.82
N TYR A 80 -2.57 14.34 -7.38
CA TYR A 80 -1.40 13.48 -7.45
C TYR A 80 -1.21 13.05 -8.92
N PRO A 81 0.02 13.02 -9.44
CA PRO A 81 0.28 12.57 -10.81
C PRO A 81 0.25 11.03 -10.88
N ILE A 82 -0.92 10.47 -10.55
CA ILE A 82 -1.24 9.04 -10.51
C ILE A 82 -2.39 8.81 -11.48
N ASP A 83 -2.21 7.86 -12.39
CA ASP A 83 -3.31 7.31 -13.17
C ASP A 83 -3.63 5.90 -12.66
N CYS A 84 -4.89 5.49 -12.81
CA CYS A 84 -5.30 4.09 -12.69
C CYS A 84 -5.51 3.51 -14.08
N LEU A 85 -4.91 2.35 -14.35
CA LEU A 85 -5.05 1.63 -15.59
C LEU A 85 -5.74 0.29 -15.34
N LYS A 86 -6.69 -0.05 -16.21
CA LYS A 86 -7.39 -1.33 -16.23
C LYS A 86 -6.69 -2.28 -17.20
N ILE A 87 -6.51 -3.53 -16.79
CA ILE A 87 -6.01 -4.65 -17.59
C ILE A 87 -7.15 -5.66 -17.72
N GLU A 88 -7.55 -5.95 -18.96
CA GLU A 88 -8.59 -6.93 -19.25
C GLU A 88 -8.12 -7.96 -20.30
N PRO A 89 -8.52 -9.23 -20.18
CA PRO A 89 -8.18 -10.24 -21.17
C PRO A 89 -8.97 -10.01 -22.47
N LYS A 90 -8.30 -10.04 -23.62
CA LYS A 90 -8.98 -9.92 -24.93
C LYS A 90 -9.98 -11.05 -25.19
N ALA A 91 -9.81 -12.20 -24.54
CA ALA A 91 -10.67 -13.36 -24.69
C ALA A 91 -10.98 -14.03 -23.34
N LEU A 92 -11.98 -13.50 -22.63
CA LEU A 92 -12.35 -13.90 -21.26
C LEU A 92 -12.59 -15.41 -21.07
N ARG A 93 -13.11 -16.10 -22.09
CA ARG A 93 -13.38 -17.55 -22.04
C ARG A 93 -12.12 -18.40 -22.00
N PHE A 94 -10.99 -17.88 -22.48
CA PHE A 94 -9.72 -18.59 -22.59
C PHE A 94 -8.64 -18.02 -21.66
N SER A 95 -8.95 -17.00 -20.87
CA SER A 95 -8.01 -16.45 -19.91
C SER A 95 -7.88 -17.34 -18.68
N GLU A 96 -6.62 -17.52 -18.26
CA GLU A 96 -6.28 -18.16 -16.99
C GLU A 96 -6.61 -17.25 -15.80
N GLU A 97 -6.71 -17.82 -14.60
CA GLU A 97 -6.76 -17.02 -13.38
C GLU A 97 -5.36 -16.49 -13.07
N LEU A 98 -5.23 -15.17 -13.04
CA LEU A 98 -3.97 -14.46 -12.83
C LEU A 98 -3.95 -13.85 -11.44
N GLY A 99 -2.89 -14.13 -10.69
CA GLY A 99 -2.69 -13.55 -9.37
C GLY A 99 -1.85 -12.28 -9.40
N HIS A 100 -1.74 -11.61 -8.25
CA HIS A 100 -0.95 -10.38 -8.10
C HIS A 100 0.50 -10.52 -8.59
N ARG A 101 1.14 -11.67 -8.35
CA ARG A 101 2.53 -11.91 -8.80
C ARG A 101 2.66 -11.96 -10.32
N ASP A 102 1.61 -12.37 -11.02
CA ASP A 102 1.63 -12.51 -12.47
C ASP A 102 1.54 -11.15 -13.14
N TYR A 103 0.59 -10.32 -12.71
CA TYR A 103 0.47 -8.93 -13.15
C TYR A 103 1.71 -8.11 -12.80
N LEU A 104 2.19 -8.20 -11.56
CA LEU A 104 3.39 -7.49 -11.14
C LEU A 104 4.62 -7.92 -11.96
N GLY A 105 4.79 -9.22 -12.17
CA GLY A 105 5.89 -9.75 -12.99
C GLY A 105 5.83 -9.22 -14.41
N ALA A 106 4.64 -9.21 -15.04
CA ALA A 106 4.47 -8.69 -16.39
C ALA A 106 4.78 -7.20 -16.49
N LEU A 107 4.33 -6.38 -15.52
CA LEU A 107 4.63 -4.95 -15.46
C LEU A 107 6.14 -4.69 -15.34
N LEU A 108 6.83 -5.40 -14.44
CA LEU A 108 8.27 -5.22 -14.22
C LEU A 108 9.11 -5.75 -15.38
N ASN A 109 8.64 -6.77 -16.10
CA ASN A 109 9.32 -7.30 -17.30
C ASN A 109 9.37 -6.30 -18.47
N LEU A 110 8.62 -5.20 -18.40
CA LEU A 110 8.75 -4.07 -19.34
C LEU A 110 10.01 -3.22 -19.08
N GLY A 111 10.79 -3.53 -18.05
CA GLY A 111 12.05 -2.84 -17.73
C GLY A 111 11.87 -1.57 -16.90
N VAL A 112 10.73 -1.43 -16.21
CA VAL A 112 10.43 -0.27 -15.35
C VAL A 112 10.78 -0.54 -13.90
N ASP A 113 11.14 0.52 -13.17
CA ASP A 113 11.35 0.44 -11.72
C ASP A 113 10.05 0.20 -10.97
N ARG A 114 10.11 -0.55 -9.86
CA ARG A 114 8.93 -0.78 -9.00
C ARG A 114 8.35 0.52 -8.42
N SER A 115 9.13 1.59 -8.34
CA SER A 115 8.68 2.91 -7.87
C SER A 115 7.70 3.59 -8.85
N VAL A 116 7.64 3.18 -10.13
CA VAL A 116 6.67 3.78 -11.06
C VAL A 116 5.28 3.16 -10.98
N VAL A 117 5.15 2.05 -10.25
CA VAL A 117 3.91 1.27 -10.10
C VAL A 117 3.49 1.29 -8.62
N GLY A 118 2.22 1.63 -8.39
CA GLY A 118 1.54 1.55 -7.12
C GLY A 118 0.98 0.16 -6.84
N ASP A 119 -0.18 0.12 -6.19
CA ASP A 119 -0.90 -1.11 -5.87
C ASP A 119 -1.52 -1.72 -7.13
N ILE A 120 -1.80 -3.03 -7.06
CA ILE A 120 -2.51 -3.79 -8.09
C ILE A 120 -3.73 -4.41 -7.40
N LEU A 121 -4.91 -4.03 -7.86
CA LEU A 121 -6.19 -4.58 -7.43
C LEU A 121 -6.64 -5.60 -8.47
N ILE A 122 -7.16 -6.74 -8.02
CA ILE A 122 -7.63 -7.80 -8.91
C ILE A 122 -9.08 -8.05 -8.54
N LYS A 123 -9.93 -8.12 -9.57
CA LYS A 123 -11.33 -8.53 -9.41
C LYS A 123 -11.68 -9.42 -10.58
N ASP A 124 -12.20 -10.61 -10.26
CA ASP A 124 -12.48 -11.65 -11.24
C ASP A 124 -11.24 -11.98 -12.10
N LYS A 125 -11.30 -11.69 -13.41
CA LYS A 125 -10.20 -11.91 -14.36
C LYS A 125 -9.57 -10.62 -14.87
N GLU A 126 -9.88 -9.50 -14.24
CA GLU A 126 -9.38 -8.18 -14.58
C GLU A 126 -8.47 -7.67 -13.46
N ALA A 127 -7.63 -6.69 -13.79
CA ALA A 127 -6.80 -6.03 -12.80
C ALA A 127 -6.77 -4.53 -13.03
N TRP A 128 -6.59 -3.78 -11.96
CA TRP A 128 -6.40 -2.34 -11.95
C TRP A 128 -5.07 -2.08 -11.29
N PHE A 129 -4.23 -1.26 -11.89
CA PHE A 129 -2.99 -0.86 -11.23
C PHE A 129 -2.80 0.64 -11.34
N PHE A 130 -2.16 1.18 -10.31
CA PHE A 130 -1.82 2.59 -10.24
C PHE A 130 -0.41 2.79 -10.78
N CYS A 131 -0.19 3.84 -11.56
CA CYS A 131 1.13 4.20 -12.05
C CYS A 131 1.34 5.71 -12.07
N LEU A 132 2.59 6.13 -12.21
CA LEU A 132 2.90 7.53 -12.47
C LEU A 132 2.22 7.94 -13.78
N HIS A 133 1.53 9.09 -13.77
CA HIS A 133 0.81 9.61 -14.94
C HIS A 133 1.67 9.62 -16.22
N LYS A 134 2.95 10.00 -16.11
CA LYS A 134 3.90 10.02 -17.23
C LYS A 134 4.20 8.64 -17.85
N MET A 135 3.83 7.54 -17.18
CA MET A 135 4.06 6.16 -17.62
C MET A 135 2.81 5.51 -18.21
N SER A 136 1.66 6.20 -18.21
CA SER A 136 0.39 5.60 -18.59
C SER A 136 0.36 5.12 -20.03
N ASP A 137 0.75 5.98 -20.99
CA ASP A 137 0.80 5.60 -22.42
C ASP A 137 1.79 4.46 -22.66
N PHE A 138 2.94 4.50 -21.98
CA PHE A 138 3.92 3.42 -22.08
C PHE A 138 3.31 2.07 -21.68
N PHE A 139 2.59 2.00 -20.56
CA PHE A 139 1.95 0.75 -20.15
C PHE A 139 0.83 0.32 -21.10
N ILE A 140 0.02 1.27 -21.57
CA ILE A 140 -1.07 1.01 -22.51
C ILE A 140 -0.56 0.39 -23.82
N GLU A 141 0.55 0.92 -24.34
CA GLU A 141 1.14 0.46 -25.60
C GLU A 141 1.92 -0.86 -25.45
N ASN A 142 2.59 -1.07 -24.31
CA ASN A 142 3.59 -2.13 -24.19
C ASN A 142 3.12 -3.37 -23.40
N LEU A 143 2.13 -3.24 -22.49
CA LEU A 143 1.63 -4.38 -21.72
C LEU A 143 0.59 -5.18 -22.53
N ILE A 144 1.07 -6.02 -23.44
CA ILE A 144 0.22 -6.78 -24.37
C ILE A 144 -0.12 -8.18 -23.84
N ARG A 145 0.67 -8.70 -22.90
CA ARG A 145 0.53 -10.08 -22.39
C ARG A 145 0.90 -10.18 -20.92
N VAL A 146 0.08 -10.92 -20.16
CA VAL A 146 0.38 -11.36 -18.79
C VAL A 146 0.40 -12.89 -18.79
N LYS A 147 1.55 -13.49 -18.44
CA LYS A 147 1.83 -14.93 -18.67
C LYS A 147 1.50 -15.36 -20.11
N HIS A 148 0.44 -16.14 -20.32
CA HIS A 148 0.01 -16.63 -21.63
C HIS A 148 -1.24 -15.90 -22.14
N THR A 149 -1.83 -15.02 -21.33
CA THR A 149 -3.06 -14.30 -21.65
C THR A 149 -2.74 -12.99 -22.35
N THR A 150 -3.31 -12.79 -23.54
CA THR A 150 -3.24 -11.51 -24.25
C THR A 150 -4.25 -10.54 -23.64
N VAL A 151 -3.77 -9.34 -23.28
CA VAL A 151 -4.56 -8.33 -22.57
C VAL A 151 -4.72 -7.07 -23.39
N LEU A 152 -5.69 -6.25 -23.01
CA LEU A 152 -5.84 -4.86 -23.37
C LEU A 152 -5.64 -4.03 -22.10
N VAL A 153 -5.00 -2.87 -22.24
CA VAL A 153 -4.84 -1.91 -21.16
C VAL A 153 -5.50 -0.60 -21.56
N SER A 154 -6.27 -0.02 -20.65
CA SER A 154 -6.96 1.25 -20.86
C SER A 154 -6.85 2.13 -19.62
N ARG A 155 -7.02 3.44 -19.80
CA ARG A 155 -7.19 4.36 -18.68
C ARG A 155 -8.53 4.15 -18.02
N VAL A 156 -8.56 4.33 -16.71
CA VAL A 156 -9.79 4.42 -15.93
C VAL A 156 -10.15 5.89 -15.82
N GLU A 157 -11.34 6.25 -16.30
CA GLU A 157 -11.78 7.65 -16.35
C GLU A 157 -12.69 7.99 -15.15
N GLN A 158 -13.36 6.98 -14.58
CA GLN A 158 -14.29 7.13 -13.45
C GLN A 158 -13.80 6.36 -12.24
N ALA A 159 -13.80 7.01 -11.07
CA ALA A 159 -13.31 6.39 -9.83
C ALA A 159 -14.14 5.16 -9.43
N GLU A 160 -15.42 5.12 -9.81
CA GLU A 160 -16.35 4.03 -9.56
C GLU A 160 -15.99 2.73 -10.31
N GLU A 161 -15.15 2.81 -11.35
CA GLU A 161 -14.63 1.64 -12.06
C GLU A 161 -13.52 0.93 -11.27
N ILE A 162 -12.90 1.61 -10.31
CA ILE A 162 -11.85 1.03 -9.46
C ILE A 162 -12.54 0.08 -8.48
N PRO A 163 -12.15 -1.20 -8.43
CA PRO A 163 -12.78 -2.16 -7.53
C PRO A 163 -12.50 -1.78 -6.07
N GLU A 164 -13.54 -1.80 -5.27
CA GLU A 164 -13.37 -1.77 -3.82
C GLU A 164 -12.69 -3.07 -3.35
N PRO A 165 -11.82 -3.00 -2.32
CA PRO A 165 -11.21 -4.18 -1.75
C PRO A 165 -12.28 -5.17 -1.22
N GLU A 166 -12.14 -6.44 -1.57
CA GLU A 166 -12.98 -7.49 -0.99
C GLU A 166 -12.43 -7.93 0.36
N PHE A 167 -13.35 -8.28 1.27
CA PHE A 167 -13.02 -8.63 2.64
C PHE A 167 -13.62 -9.98 3.06
N GLU A 168 -12.78 -10.84 3.63
CA GLU A 168 -13.19 -12.00 4.41
C GLU A 168 -13.40 -11.60 5.88
N MET A 169 -14.62 -11.77 6.39
CA MET A 169 -14.93 -11.56 7.81
C MET A 169 -14.41 -12.72 8.65
N ILE A 170 -13.43 -12.47 9.51
CA ILE A 170 -12.92 -13.48 10.45
C ILE A 170 -13.34 -13.09 11.87
N ASN A 171 -13.94 -14.05 12.57
CA ASN A 171 -14.37 -13.91 13.96
C ASN A 171 -13.53 -14.82 14.85
N GLY A 172 -13.11 -14.32 16.02
CA GLY A 172 -12.31 -15.09 16.95
C GLY A 172 -12.48 -14.66 18.39
N THR A 173 -11.69 -15.26 19.28
CA THR A 173 -11.58 -14.77 20.67
C THR A 173 -10.12 -14.61 21.08
N CYS A 174 -9.81 -13.51 21.74
CA CYS A 174 -8.51 -13.24 22.34
C CYS A 174 -8.66 -12.98 23.85
N ALA A 175 -7.57 -13.10 24.59
CA ALA A 175 -7.55 -12.73 26.01
C ALA A 175 -7.56 -11.19 26.17
N SER A 176 -6.89 -10.49 25.26
CA SER A 176 -6.84 -9.04 25.14
C SER A 176 -6.60 -8.63 23.68
N VAL A 177 -6.90 -7.38 23.35
CA VAL A 177 -6.71 -6.82 21.99
C VAL A 177 -5.25 -6.46 21.80
N ARG A 178 -4.45 -7.46 21.44
CA ARG A 178 -3.02 -7.28 21.15
C ARG A 178 -2.72 -7.57 19.69
N LEU A 179 -1.75 -6.83 19.15
CA LEU A 179 -1.33 -6.95 17.75
C LEU A 179 -0.95 -8.40 17.38
N ASP A 180 -0.11 -9.06 18.19
CA ASP A 180 0.30 -10.46 17.98
C ASP A 180 -0.88 -11.45 17.93
N ALA A 181 -1.88 -11.25 18.79
CA ALA A 181 -3.08 -12.07 18.84
C ALA A 181 -4.01 -11.85 17.64
N LEU A 182 -4.18 -10.59 17.20
CA LEU A 182 -4.99 -10.25 16.03
C LEU A 182 -4.37 -10.77 14.73
N ILE A 183 -3.05 -10.64 14.57
CA ILE A 183 -2.34 -11.20 13.41
C ILE A 183 -2.47 -12.74 13.39
N GLY A 184 -2.29 -13.39 14.54
CA GLY A 184 -2.47 -14.85 14.65
C GLY A 184 -3.87 -15.30 14.24
N LEU A 185 -4.89 -14.54 14.62
CA LEU A 185 -6.27 -14.79 14.20
C LEU A 185 -6.46 -14.60 12.69
N ALA A 186 -5.93 -13.51 12.12
CA ALA A 186 -6.09 -13.16 10.71
C ALA A 186 -5.48 -14.19 9.75
N PHE A 187 -4.29 -14.68 10.07
CA PHE A 187 -3.53 -15.57 9.19
C PHE A 187 -3.49 -17.02 9.68
N GLN A 188 -4.36 -17.37 10.62
CA GLN A 188 -4.50 -18.71 11.19
C GLN A 188 -3.16 -19.29 11.68
N THR A 189 -2.35 -18.45 12.33
CA THR A 189 -1.01 -18.80 12.84
C THR A 189 -0.97 -18.71 14.36
N SER A 190 -0.01 -19.39 14.99
CA SER A 190 0.16 -19.28 16.44
C SER A 190 0.59 -17.87 16.83
N ARG A 191 0.14 -17.39 17.99
CA ARG A 191 0.56 -16.09 18.53
C ARG A 191 2.08 -15.97 18.68
N SER A 192 2.73 -17.02 19.17
CA SER A 192 4.19 -17.03 19.37
C SER A 192 4.96 -16.85 18.06
N SER A 193 4.44 -17.35 16.95
CA SER A 193 5.06 -17.17 15.63
C SER A 193 4.98 -15.72 15.11
N MET A 194 4.02 -14.92 15.59
CA MET A 194 3.81 -13.55 15.10
C MET A 194 4.63 -12.50 15.85
N VAL A 195 5.08 -12.83 17.06
CA VAL A 195 6.01 -11.98 17.83
C VAL A 195 7.27 -11.68 17.03
N SER A 196 7.86 -12.69 16.38
CA SER A 196 9.08 -12.50 15.58
C SER A 196 8.84 -11.61 14.36
N PHE A 197 7.65 -11.62 13.76
CA PHE A 197 7.31 -10.72 12.65
C PHE A 197 7.27 -9.26 13.10
N ILE A 198 6.69 -9.00 14.27
CA ILE A 198 6.64 -7.65 14.86
C ILE A 198 8.08 -7.19 15.17
N GLU A 199 8.85 -7.98 15.89
CA GLU A 199 10.22 -7.64 16.32
C GLU A 199 11.17 -7.49 15.13
N SER A 200 10.98 -8.25 14.04
CA SER A 200 11.78 -8.15 12.81
C SER A 200 11.33 -6.99 11.90
N GLY A 201 10.39 -6.16 12.33
CA GLY A 201 9.95 -4.98 11.57
C GLY A 201 9.16 -5.33 10.30
N LEU A 202 8.39 -6.42 10.33
CA LEU A 202 7.55 -6.86 9.21
C LEU A 202 6.08 -6.44 9.34
N VAL A 203 5.73 -5.72 10.40
CA VAL A 203 4.35 -5.35 10.73
C VAL A 203 4.19 -3.84 10.75
N PHE A 204 3.16 -3.37 10.05
CA PHE A 204 2.79 -1.96 9.96
C PHE A 204 1.35 -1.78 10.39
N VAL A 205 1.07 -0.69 11.11
CA VAL A 205 -0.28 -0.27 11.49
C VAL A 205 -0.53 1.12 10.91
N ASN A 206 -1.53 1.24 10.03
CA ASN A 206 -1.81 2.47 9.26
C ASN A 206 -0.54 3.00 8.58
N GLY A 207 0.24 2.10 7.98
CA GLY A 207 1.51 2.40 7.34
C GLY A 207 2.69 2.65 8.28
N LYS A 208 2.49 2.76 9.60
CA LYS A 208 3.57 2.96 10.58
C LYS A 208 4.20 1.65 11.03
N LEU A 209 5.52 1.57 11.01
CA LEU A 209 6.29 0.41 11.49
C LEU A 209 6.08 0.20 12.99
N ILE A 210 5.64 -1.00 13.38
CA ILE A 210 5.46 -1.39 14.78
C ILE A 210 6.42 -2.53 15.11
N THR A 211 7.32 -2.29 16.07
CA THR A 211 8.29 -3.27 16.58
C THR A 211 8.04 -3.71 18.02
N SER A 212 7.05 -3.11 18.69
CA SER A 212 6.67 -3.46 20.06
C SER A 212 5.46 -4.39 20.08
N ASN A 213 5.63 -5.56 20.69
CA ASN A 213 4.52 -6.50 20.95
C ASN A 213 3.45 -5.94 21.90
N GLY A 214 3.72 -4.85 22.60
CA GLY A 214 2.76 -4.20 23.50
C GLY A 214 1.72 -3.35 22.78
N TYR A 215 1.81 -3.21 21.46
CA TYR A 215 0.87 -2.39 20.70
C TYR A 215 -0.55 -2.97 20.73
N GLU A 216 -1.51 -2.11 21.06
CA GLU A 216 -2.94 -2.42 21.09
C GLU A 216 -3.64 -1.69 19.94
N PRO A 217 -4.03 -2.42 18.87
CA PRO A 217 -4.74 -1.81 17.75
C PRO A 217 -6.10 -1.24 18.15
N LYS A 218 -6.44 -0.11 17.54
CA LYS A 218 -7.75 0.52 17.64
C LYS A 218 -8.67 0.00 16.55
N GLU A 219 -9.97 0.02 16.84
CA GLU A 219 -10.97 -0.28 15.82
C GLU A 219 -10.79 0.64 14.60
N GLY A 220 -10.81 0.05 13.41
CA GLY A 220 -10.51 0.72 12.15
C GLY A 220 -9.04 0.68 11.73
N ASP A 221 -8.10 0.29 12.61
CA ASP A 221 -6.70 0.17 12.23
C ASP A 221 -6.51 -0.86 11.12
N ILE A 222 -5.71 -0.49 10.10
CA ILE A 222 -5.24 -1.37 9.03
C ILE A 222 -3.89 -1.96 9.45
N ILE A 223 -3.83 -3.28 9.57
CA ILE A 223 -2.62 -4.02 9.89
C ILE A 223 -2.10 -4.69 8.61
N SER A 224 -0.89 -4.32 8.22
CA SER A 224 -0.15 -4.91 7.11
C SER A 224 0.99 -5.77 7.62
N VAL A 225 1.04 -7.04 7.17
CA VAL A 225 2.08 -7.99 7.55
C VAL A 225 2.81 -8.47 6.30
N ARG A 226 4.09 -8.09 6.18
CA ARG A 226 4.90 -8.42 5.00
C ARG A 226 4.93 -9.93 4.77
N GLY A 227 4.62 -10.34 3.54
CA GLY A 227 4.59 -11.74 3.14
C GLY A 227 3.37 -12.53 3.61
N LYS A 228 2.41 -11.91 4.31
CA LYS A 228 1.17 -12.55 4.77
C LYS A 228 -0.09 -11.88 4.21
N GLY A 229 -0.12 -10.55 4.14
CA GLY A 229 -1.26 -9.78 3.64
C GLY A 229 -1.70 -8.69 4.62
N ARG A 230 -2.95 -8.24 4.50
CA ARG A 230 -3.52 -7.14 5.28
C ARG A 230 -4.84 -7.52 5.93
N PHE A 231 -5.19 -6.86 7.02
CA PHE A 231 -6.54 -6.91 7.58
C PHE A 231 -6.87 -5.62 8.34
N ILE A 232 -8.15 -5.35 8.54
CA ILE A 232 -8.67 -4.27 9.37
C ILE A 232 -9.18 -4.87 10.68
N TYR A 233 -8.84 -4.27 11.81
CA TYR A 233 -9.45 -4.64 13.09
C TYR A 233 -10.83 -4.00 13.24
N ASP A 234 -11.87 -4.82 13.35
CA ASP A 234 -13.29 -4.43 13.32
C ASP A 234 -13.95 -4.47 14.73
N GLY A 235 -13.11 -4.33 15.75
CA GLY A 235 -13.52 -4.16 17.14
C GLY A 235 -13.87 -5.44 17.89
N VAL A 236 -14.33 -5.24 19.13
CA VAL A 236 -14.81 -6.28 20.03
C VAL A 236 -16.33 -6.45 19.82
N SER A 237 -16.76 -7.67 19.49
CA SER A 237 -18.18 -8.00 19.32
C SER A 237 -18.88 -8.39 20.62
N ARG A 238 -18.17 -9.03 21.56
CA ARG A 238 -18.73 -9.52 22.83
C ARG A 238 -17.65 -9.84 23.84
N GLN A 239 -18.05 -10.01 25.10
CA GLN A 239 -17.22 -10.67 26.12
C GLN A 239 -17.80 -12.05 26.46
N THR A 240 -16.95 -13.06 26.54
CA THR A 240 -17.35 -14.43 26.89
C THR A 240 -17.53 -14.57 28.40
N LYS A 241 -18.30 -15.58 28.84
CA LYS A 241 -18.46 -15.92 30.27
C LYS A 241 -17.14 -16.23 30.99
N LYS A 242 -16.07 -16.55 30.25
CA LYS A 242 -14.72 -16.82 30.78
C LYS A 242 -13.79 -15.59 30.66
N GLY A 243 -14.34 -14.39 30.46
CA GLY A 243 -13.59 -13.12 30.42
C GLY A 243 -12.87 -12.81 29.10
N ARG A 244 -12.81 -13.75 28.14
CA ARG A 244 -12.20 -13.50 26.82
C ARG A 244 -13.02 -12.52 25.98
N LEU A 245 -12.34 -11.75 25.15
CA LEU A 245 -12.94 -10.83 24.18
C LEU A 245 -13.23 -11.57 22.87
N GLY A 246 -14.44 -11.46 22.35
CA GLY A 246 -14.79 -11.84 20.98
C GLY A 246 -14.44 -10.70 20.04
N VAL A 247 -13.58 -10.96 19.06
CA VAL A 247 -13.05 -9.94 18.15
C VAL A 247 -13.44 -10.24 16.71
N ARG A 248 -13.56 -9.17 15.92
CA ARG A 248 -13.84 -9.23 14.49
C ARG A 248 -12.70 -8.58 13.73
N ILE A 249 -12.37 -9.15 12.58
CA ILE A 249 -11.42 -8.57 11.64
C ILE A 249 -11.93 -8.74 10.22
N ARG A 250 -11.55 -7.82 9.34
CA ARG A 250 -11.82 -7.84 7.90
C ARG A 250 -10.51 -8.06 7.17
N LYS A 251 -10.26 -9.27 6.68
CA LYS A 251 -9.03 -9.61 5.97
C LYS A 251 -9.21 -9.33 4.48
N TYR A 252 -8.24 -8.65 3.88
CA TYR A 252 -8.24 -8.42 2.43
C TYR A 252 -8.04 -9.76 1.70
N VAL A 253 -8.86 -10.02 0.68
CA VAL A 253 -8.77 -11.21 -0.19
C VAL A 253 -8.40 -10.85 -1.62
#